data_AF-A0A8T5NLN5-F1
#
_entry.id   AF-A0A8T5NLN5-F1
#
_cell.length_a   1.000
_cell.length_b   1.000
_cell.length_c   1.000
_cell.angle_alpha   90.00
_cell.angle_beta   90.00
_cell.angle_gamma   90.00
#
_symmetry.space_group_name_H-M   'P 1'
#
loop_
_entity.id
_entity.type
_entity.pdbx_description
1 polymer ?
#
loop_
_entity_poly.entity_id
_entity_poly.type
_entity_poly.pdbx_seq_one_letter_code
_entity_poly.pdbx_strand_id
1 'polypeptide(L)'
;GVVMICTFGDKQDVRWWVEHSLPLRKAIDKTGKMTDIAGKYAGMSTNECKKAIIEDMKTTGILYKQEKLDQNVGLCWRCKTAIEILSERQWFVKIISQDILNTANEVTWVPDYMKVRLENWTGTMEWDWCISRQRIFATPIPAWYCAKCGKTKVAKEEWLPLDPTQKKHPEACECGSTEFRGEVDVLDTWMDSSISALHVSGWLSDHPLLLPAQLRPQGYDIIRTWAFYTILRSKALLDTKPWDTILLNGMVLGEDGHKMSKSRNNFIVPEEVIKKNGADAFRQWAAIGGTTGSDIIFSWKDVVAGSRFLQKLWSIVRFSMPHISDEPAPFTPIDLWLLSKLNRLVKECTEKMDAYQFDETFKAIRGFAWEILADNYIELAKSRLYGDGDGKRAAQYTLFVAIDTLSRLLAPFLPYFSEEIYSHLKHVSVHLAQWPQVDESLIDAGTEATGELIKEITAAIRRYKSEHGMALNAQLAGIEIYSSLEEASDIAGAANSEVRLKTGTPDFETVPTALKPNMKVLGKTYRSRAKQIAEALISADPKLAASGSIELTMDSEDLTLDSSCFTVEKERLLKGKAVDVLEVGSAVIVITRK
;
A
#
# COMPACT_ATOMS: atom_id res chain seq x y z
N GLY A 1 -50.67 22.39 6.91
CA GLY A 1 -50.19 23.55 6.15
C GLY A 1 -50.46 23.30 4.68
N VAL A 2 -50.98 24.28 3.95
CA VAL A 2 -51.25 24.17 2.50
C VAL A 2 -49.93 24.28 1.74
N VAL A 3 -49.73 23.48 0.69
CA VAL A 3 -48.54 23.49 -0.18
C VAL A 3 -48.94 23.76 -1.63
N MET A 4 -48.09 24.47 -2.36
CA MET A 4 -48.23 24.69 -3.79
C MET A 4 -47.68 23.47 -4.54
N ILE A 5 -48.46 22.90 -5.46
CA ILE A 5 -48.00 21.89 -6.41
C ILE A 5 -47.90 22.57 -7.77
N CYS A 6 -46.69 22.96 -8.16
CA CYS A 6 -46.44 23.62 -9.44
C CYS A 6 -45.20 23.03 -10.11
N THR A 7 -45.04 23.33 -11.41
CA THR A 7 -43.81 23.16 -12.21
C THR A 7 -42.65 22.50 -11.46
N PHE A 8 -42.66 21.16 -11.44
CA PHE A 8 -41.71 20.25 -10.79
C PHE A 8 -40.61 20.93 -9.96
N GLY A 9 -41.01 21.62 -8.88
CA GLY A 9 -40.11 22.43 -8.06
C GLY A 9 -39.18 21.53 -7.25
N ASP A 10 -39.65 20.32 -6.97
CA ASP A 10 -38.86 19.20 -6.50
C ASP A 10 -39.39 17.85 -7.01
N LYS A 11 -38.82 16.76 -6.49
CA LYS A 11 -39.24 15.39 -6.85
C LYS A 11 -40.62 15.03 -6.28
N GLN A 12 -41.06 15.65 -5.18
CA GLN A 12 -42.35 15.38 -4.58
C GLN A 12 -43.47 15.91 -5.47
N ASP A 13 -43.28 17.07 -6.08
CA ASP A 13 -44.21 17.62 -7.09
C ASP A 13 -44.41 16.65 -8.26
N VAL A 14 -43.34 16.01 -8.74
CA VAL A 14 -43.42 14.99 -9.80
C VAL A 14 -44.25 13.78 -9.34
N ARG A 15 -44.02 13.30 -8.11
CA ARG A 15 -44.77 12.16 -7.54
C ARG A 15 -46.25 12.48 -7.43
N TRP A 16 -46.60 13.59 -6.80
CA TRP A 16 -47.99 14.00 -6.63
C TRP A 16 -48.69 14.32 -7.95
N TRP A 17 -47.97 14.87 -8.93
CA TRP A 17 -48.49 15.07 -10.27
C TRP A 17 -48.95 13.75 -10.90
N VAL A 18 -48.14 12.69 -10.80
CA VAL A 18 -48.49 11.35 -11.31
C VAL A 18 -49.58 10.71 -10.46
N GLU A 19 -49.40 10.67 -9.14
CA GLU A 19 -50.30 10.01 -8.18
C GLU A 19 -51.73 10.56 -8.27
N HIS A 20 -51.87 11.88 -8.39
CA HIS A 20 -53.17 12.55 -8.46
C HIS A 20 -53.61 12.86 -9.90
N SER A 21 -52.90 12.37 -10.92
CA SER A 21 -53.26 12.57 -12.33
C SER A 21 -53.52 14.03 -12.71
N LEU A 22 -52.67 14.94 -12.22
CA LEU A 22 -52.86 16.37 -12.42
C LEU A 22 -52.51 16.79 -13.86
N PRO A 23 -53.18 17.80 -14.45
CA PRO A 23 -52.84 18.27 -15.79
C PRO A 23 -51.48 18.98 -15.81
N LEU A 24 -50.58 18.56 -16.71
CA LEU A 24 -49.25 19.18 -16.85
C LEU A 24 -49.33 20.48 -17.65
N ARG A 25 -48.82 21.58 -17.08
CA ARG A 25 -48.66 22.89 -17.76
C ARG A 25 -47.19 23.28 -17.80
N LYS A 26 -46.56 23.18 -18.97
CA LYS A 26 -45.14 23.47 -19.15
C LYS A 26 -44.89 24.99 -19.22
N ALA A 27 -44.59 25.60 -18.08
CA ALA A 27 -44.31 27.04 -18.00
C ALA A 27 -42.86 27.42 -18.33
N ILE A 28 -41.91 26.47 -18.29
CA ILE A 28 -40.48 26.71 -18.56
C ILE A 28 -40.03 25.84 -19.74
N ASP A 29 -39.28 26.42 -20.66
CA ASP A 29 -38.70 25.73 -21.82
C ASP A 29 -37.28 25.18 -21.57
N LYS A 30 -36.70 24.52 -22.59
CA LYS A 30 -35.36 23.90 -22.51
C LYS A 30 -34.23 24.92 -22.35
N THR A 31 -34.48 26.19 -22.62
CA THR A 31 -33.50 27.29 -22.49
C THR A 31 -33.58 27.97 -21.13
N GLY A 32 -34.48 27.54 -20.24
CA GLY A 32 -34.73 28.17 -18.95
C GLY A 32 -35.52 29.47 -19.07
N LYS A 33 -36.33 29.62 -20.13
CA LYS A 33 -37.22 30.76 -20.34
C LYS A 33 -38.68 30.38 -20.15
N MET A 34 -39.49 31.36 -19.77
CA MET A 34 -40.92 31.19 -19.58
C MET A 34 -41.62 31.03 -20.94
N THR A 35 -42.54 30.06 -21.03
CA THR A 35 -43.39 29.82 -22.22
C THR A 35 -44.60 30.76 -22.24
N ASP A 36 -45.39 30.73 -23.32
CA ASP A 36 -46.60 31.53 -23.48
C ASP A 36 -47.65 31.28 -22.37
N ILE A 37 -47.61 30.11 -21.71
CA ILE A 37 -48.49 29.80 -20.56
C ILE A 37 -48.27 30.78 -19.40
N ALA A 38 -47.08 31.37 -19.29
CA ALA A 38 -46.77 32.36 -18.27
C ALA A 38 -47.36 33.75 -18.56
N GLY A 39 -48.09 33.92 -19.66
CA GLY A 39 -48.76 35.17 -20.01
C GLY A 39 -47.76 36.32 -20.16
N LYS A 40 -47.92 37.39 -19.37
CA LYS A 40 -47.05 38.58 -19.45
C LYS A 40 -45.57 38.31 -19.11
N TYR A 41 -45.25 37.16 -18.52
CA TYR A 41 -43.88 36.77 -18.20
C TYR A 41 -43.22 35.95 -19.32
N ALA A 42 -43.93 35.64 -20.41
CA ALA A 42 -43.39 34.87 -21.53
C ALA A 42 -42.07 35.48 -22.05
N GLY A 43 -41.10 34.62 -22.34
CA GLY A 43 -39.77 35.01 -22.82
C GLY A 43 -38.76 35.44 -21.75
N MET A 44 -39.21 35.75 -20.53
CA MET A 44 -38.30 36.06 -19.40
C MET A 44 -37.51 34.81 -18.99
N SER A 45 -36.28 34.99 -18.49
CA SER A 45 -35.59 33.92 -17.77
C SER A 45 -36.29 33.61 -16.43
N THR A 46 -36.06 32.43 -15.87
CA THR A 46 -36.61 32.04 -14.56
C THR A 46 -36.32 33.05 -13.45
N ASN A 47 -35.10 33.61 -13.41
CA ASN A 47 -34.70 34.61 -12.42
C ASN A 47 -35.38 35.97 -12.62
N GLU A 48 -35.55 36.42 -13.87
CA GLU A 48 -36.26 37.66 -14.19
C GLU A 48 -37.75 37.53 -13.86
N CYS A 49 -38.36 36.42 -14.27
CA CYS A 49 -39.75 36.09 -13.99
C CYS A 49 -40.02 36.06 -12.48
N LYS A 50 -39.14 35.43 -11.68
CA LYS A 50 -39.25 35.39 -10.22
C LYS A 50 -39.28 36.80 -9.61
N LYS A 51 -38.43 37.72 -10.09
CA LYS A 51 -38.42 39.12 -9.62
C LYS A 51 -39.71 39.86 -10.01
N ALA A 52 -40.15 39.69 -11.25
CA ALA A 52 -41.37 40.33 -11.76
C ALA A 52 -42.62 39.87 -10.99
N ILE A 53 -42.76 38.56 -10.76
CA ILE A 53 -43.87 37.98 -9.98
C ILE A 53 -43.89 38.56 -8.56
N ILE A 54 -42.74 38.65 -7.88
CA ILE A 54 -42.68 39.22 -6.52
C ILE A 54 -43.16 40.67 -6.51
N GLU A 55 -42.77 41.48 -7.49
CA GLU A 55 -43.18 42.88 -7.58
C GLU A 55 -44.68 43.03 -7.86
N ASP A 56 -45.23 42.19 -8.74
CA ASP A 56 -46.67 42.13 -8.98
C ASP A 56 -47.46 41.69 -7.74
N MET A 57 -46.95 40.71 -6.99
CA MET A 57 -47.57 40.25 -5.75
C MET A 57 -47.60 41.35 -4.67
N LYS A 58 -46.55 42.18 -4.62
CA LYS A 58 -46.52 43.37 -3.75
C LYS A 58 -47.54 44.41 -4.20
N THR A 59 -47.56 44.74 -5.49
CA THR A 59 -48.45 45.74 -6.07
C THR A 59 -49.92 45.37 -5.92
N THR A 60 -50.25 44.07 -6.05
CA THR A 60 -51.61 43.53 -5.90
C THR A 60 -51.99 43.22 -4.45
N GLY A 61 -51.08 43.36 -3.49
CA GLY A 61 -51.35 43.17 -2.07
C GLY A 61 -51.56 41.71 -1.64
N ILE A 62 -51.17 40.71 -2.45
CA ILE A 62 -51.31 39.28 -2.12
C ILE A 62 -50.07 38.68 -1.43
N LEU A 63 -48.97 39.43 -1.35
CA LEU A 63 -47.75 39.01 -0.64
C LEU A 63 -47.92 39.19 0.87
N TYR A 64 -48.14 38.08 1.59
CA TYR A 64 -48.27 38.10 3.06
C TYR A 64 -46.92 38.27 3.78
N LYS A 65 -45.89 37.49 3.40
CA LYS A 65 -44.57 37.49 4.04
C LYS A 65 -43.50 37.10 3.02
N GLN A 66 -42.32 37.71 3.14
CA GLN A 66 -41.12 37.35 2.38
C GLN A 66 -39.95 37.20 3.35
N GLU A 67 -39.28 36.05 3.34
CA GLU A 67 -38.10 35.79 4.16
C GLU A 67 -37.02 35.06 3.36
N LYS A 68 -35.77 35.21 3.79
CA LYS A 68 -34.65 34.48 3.20
C LYS A 68 -34.60 33.09 3.83
N LEU A 69 -34.55 32.07 2.98
CA LEU A 69 -34.45 30.66 3.40
C LEU A 69 -33.20 30.04 2.82
N ASP A 70 -32.60 29.14 3.59
CA ASP A 70 -31.55 28.25 3.10
C ASP A 70 -32.20 27.00 2.52
N GLN A 71 -31.83 26.65 1.29
CA GLN A 71 -32.39 25.51 0.56
C GLN A 71 -31.26 24.72 -0.12
N ASN A 72 -31.37 23.39 -0.09
CA ASN A 72 -30.51 22.52 -0.87
C ASN A 72 -30.99 22.49 -2.33
N VAL A 73 -30.18 23.04 -3.24
CA VAL A 73 -30.48 23.08 -4.68
C VAL A 73 -29.57 22.11 -5.43
N GLY A 74 -30.15 21.24 -6.25
CA GLY A 74 -29.38 20.35 -7.11
C GLY A 74 -28.62 21.14 -8.17
N LEU A 75 -27.33 20.85 -8.35
CA LEU A 75 -26.49 21.50 -9.35
C LEU A 75 -25.95 20.47 -10.35
N CYS A 76 -25.77 20.89 -11.60
CA CYS A 76 -25.04 20.08 -12.58
C CYS A 76 -23.62 19.82 -12.07
N TRP A 77 -23.22 18.54 -11.97
CA TRP A 77 -21.92 18.16 -11.42
C TRP A 77 -20.73 18.79 -12.18
N ARG A 78 -20.91 19.08 -13.48
CA ARG A 78 -19.90 19.65 -14.37
C ARG A 78 -19.87 21.18 -14.37
N CYS A 79 -20.97 21.85 -14.74
CA CYS A 79 -21.01 23.31 -14.87
C CYS A 79 -21.52 24.06 -13.64
N LYS A 80 -22.03 23.36 -12.63
CA LYS A 80 -22.56 23.92 -11.37
C LYS A 80 -23.83 24.78 -11.51
N THR A 81 -24.42 24.89 -12.69
CA THR A 81 -25.75 25.50 -12.88
C THR A 81 -26.82 24.70 -12.12
N ALA A 82 -27.78 25.39 -11.49
CA ALA A 82 -28.93 24.76 -10.87
C ALA A 82 -29.73 23.94 -11.88
N ILE A 83 -30.15 22.74 -11.48
CA ILE A 83 -30.92 21.85 -12.35
C ILE A 83 -32.39 22.25 -12.34
N GLU A 84 -33.04 22.05 -13.48
CA GLU A 84 -34.48 22.20 -13.67
C GLU A 84 -35.08 20.83 -13.98
N ILE A 85 -36.28 20.54 -13.47
CA ILE A 85 -36.98 19.28 -13.77
C ILE A 85 -37.94 19.55 -14.92
N LEU A 86 -37.71 18.89 -16.06
CA LEU A 86 -38.53 19.02 -17.25
C LEU A 86 -39.18 17.67 -17.60
N SER A 87 -40.46 17.71 -18.00
CA SER A 87 -41.09 16.55 -18.65
C SER A 87 -40.67 16.51 -20.11
N GLU A 88 -39.87 15.52 -20.47
CA GLU A 88 -39.38 15.30 -21.84
C GLU A 88 -39.46 13.80 -22.18
N ARG A 89 -39.59 13.49 -23.47
CA ARG A 89 -39.46 12.10 -23.94
C ARG A 89 -37.97 11.73 -23.88
N GLN A 90 -37.66 10.62 -23.21
CA GLN A 90 -36.30 10.10 -23.01
C GLN A 90 -36.32 8.58 -23.11
N TRP A 91 -35.15 7.99 -23.37
CA TRP A 91 -34.94 6.54 -23.39
C TRP A 91 -34.47 6.05 -22.04
N PHE A 92 -35.05 4.94 -21.58
CA PHE A 92 -34.74 4.34 -20.28
C PHE A 92 -34.44 2.86 -20.42
N VAL A 93 -33.48 2.38 -19.63
CA VAL A 93 -33.27 0.96 -19.37
C VAL A 93 -33.89 0.62 -18.02
N LYS A 94 -34.81 -0.35 -18.02
CA LYS A 94 -35.47 -0.82 -16.80
C LYS A 94 -34.45 -1.45 -15.86
N ILE A 95 -34.52 -1.09 -14.58
CA ILE A 95 -33.62 -1.61 -13.56
C ILE A 95 -34.35 -2.61 -12.70
N ILE A 96 -33.79 -3.81 -12.61
CA ILE A 96 -34.29 -4.88 -11.74
C ILE A 96 -33.32 -5.00 -10.56
N SER A 97 -33.62 -4.30 -9.47
CA SER A 97 -32.72 -4.22 -8.30
C SER A 97 -32.33 -5.59 -7.74
N GLN A 98 -33.26 -6.55 -7.71
CA GLN A 98 -32.99 -7.89 -7.18
C GLN A 98 -31.94 -8.64 -8.01
N ASP A 99 -32.00 -8.52 -9.35
CA ASP A 99 -31.03 -9.16 -10.24
C ASP A 99 -29.63 -8.60 -10.01
N ILE A 100 -29.52 -7.29 -9.83
CA ILE A 100 -28.24 -6.62 -9.53
C ILE A 100 -27.68 -7.10 -8.19
N LEU A 101 -28.49 -7.15 -7.14
CA LEU A 101 -28.08 -7.60 -5.81
C LEU A 101 -27.65 -9.07 -5.82
N ASN A 102 -28.42 -9.93 -6.50
CA ASN A 102 -28.10 -11.35 -6.63
C ASN A 102 -26.77 -11.54 -7.36
N THR A 103 -26.59 -10.92 -8.53
CA THR A 103 -25.34 -11.01 -9.28
C THR A 103 -24.16 -10.42 -8.50
N ALA A 104 -24.37 -9.34 -7.73
CA ALA A 104 -23.34 -8.78 -6.87
C ALA A 104 -22.94 -9.71 -5.72
N ASN A 105 -23.82 -10.61 -5.28
CA ASN A 105 -23.50 -11.63 -4.27
C ASN A 105 -22.62 -12.75 -4.82
N GLU A 106 -22.62 -12.99 -6.13
CA GLU A 106 -21.80 -14.01 -6.80
C GLU A 106 -20.36 -13.53 -7.08
N VAL A 107 -20.10 -12.24 -6.90
CA VAL A 107 -18.80 -11.59 -7.10
C VAL A 107 -18.05 -11.55 -5.77
N THR A 108 -16.75 -11.85 -5.80
CA THR A 108 -15.84 -11.58 -4.67
C THR A 108 -15.49 -10.10 -4.63
N TRP A 109 -15.77 -9.42 -3.52
CA TRP A 109 -15.44 -8.00 -3.33
C TRP A 109 -14.19 -7.85 -2.47
N VAL A 110 -13.21 -7.10 -2.95
CA VAL A 110 -11.97 -6.86 -2.21
C VAL A 110 -11.74 -5.35 -2.10
N PRO A 111 -11.85 -4.75 -0.90
CA PRO A 111 -12.32 -5.36 0.34
C PRO A 111 -13.83 -5.57 0.37
N ASP A 112 -14.29 -6.52 1.17
CA ASP A 112 -15.69 -6.98 1.23
C ASP A 112 -16.68 -5.87 1.60
N TYR A 113 -16.32 -5.00 2.53
CA TYR A 113 -17.16 -3.91 3.03
C TYR A 113 -17.54 -2.91 1.94
N MET A 114 -16.84 -2.85 0.81
CA MET A 114 -17.18 -1.91 -0.26
C MET A 114 -18.49 -2.28 -0.99
N LYS A 115 -18.90 -3.56 -0.93
CA LYS A 115 -20.16 -4.03 -1.50
C LYS A 115 -21.38 -3.28 -0.96
N VAL A 116 -21.34 -2.88 0.32
CA VAL A 116 -22.42 -2.12 0.97
C VAL A 116 -22.74 -0.82 0.23
N ARG A 117 -21.77 -0.22 -0.47
CA ARG A 117 -21.97 1.01 -1.27
C ARG A 117 -22.85 0.75 -2.48
N LEU A 118 -22.72 -0.42 -3.10
CA LEU A 118 -23.59 -0.88 -4.19
C LEU A 118 -24.98 -1.19 -3.63
N GLU A 119 -25.06 -1.97 -2.56
CA GLU A 119 -26.34 -2.39 -1.95
C GLU A 119 -27.19 -1.18 -1.54
N ASN A 120 -26.59 -0.21 -0.84
CA ASN A 120 -27.26 1.03 -0.45
C ASN A 120 -27.72 1.86 -1.66
N TRP A 121 -26.95 1.86 -2.74
CA TRP A 121 -27.32 2.57 -3.96
C TRP A 121 -28.50 1.89 -4.66
N THR A 122 -28.42 0.57 -4.84
CA THR A 122 -29.48 -0.24 -5.46
C THR A 122 -30.79 -0.19 -4.66
N GLY A 123 -30.71 -0.19 -3.33
CA GLY A 123 -31.87 -0.15 -2.43
C GLY A 123 -32.57 1.21 -2.34
N THR A 124 -31.93 2.30 -2.76
CA THR A 124 -32.50 3.67 -2.70
C THR A 124 -32.90 4.22 -4.07
N MET A 125 -32.74 3.42 -5.13
CA MET A 125 -33.09 3.85 -6.48
C MET A 125 -34.60 3.86 -6.70
N GLU A 126 -35.07 4.99 -7.23
CA GLU A 126 -36.49 5.25 -7.49
C GLU A 126 -36.80 5.38 -8.99
N TRP A 127 -35.78 5.30 -9.84
CA TRP A 127 -35.88 5.62 -11.27
C TRP A 127 -35.07 4.62 -12.11
N ASP A 128 -35.60 4.33 -13.29
CA ASP A 128 -34.88 3.61 -14.33
C ASP A 128 -33.73 4.44 -14.91
N TRP A 129 -32.79 3.77 -15.57
CA TRP A 129 -31.59 4.43 -16.08
C TRP A 129 -31.94 5.20 -17.34
N CYS A 130 -32.01 6.53 -17.24
CA CYS A 130 -32.12 7.40 -18.40
C CYS A 130 -30.84 7.31 -19.24
N ILE A 131 -30.92 6.66 -20.40
CA ILE A 131 -29.78 6.42 -21.30
C ILE A 131 -29.65 7.44 -22.42
N SER A 132 -30.67 8.25 -22.70
CA SER A 132 -30.57 9.30 -23.73
C SER A 132 -29.87 10.57 -23.22
N ARG A 133 -29.09 11.20 -24.09
CA ARG A 133 -28.38 12.47 -23.85
C ARG A 133 -28.50 13.35 -25.09
N GLN A 134 -28.85 14.62 -24.88
CA GLN A 134 -28.92 15.63 -25.94
C GLN A 134 -27.50 16.19 -26.20
N ARG A 135 -26.64 15.37 -26.81
CA ARG A 135 -25.23 15.69 -27.10
C ARG A 135 -24.85 15.20 -28.51
N ILE A 136 -23.75 15.72 -29.03
CA ILE A 136 -23.27 15.40 -30.40
C ILE A 136 -22.16 14.34 -30.43
N PHE A 137 -21.50 14.05 -29.31
CA PHE A 137 -20.34 13.14 -29.25
C PHE A 137 -20.60 11.98 -28.29
N ALA A 138 -21.30 10.96 -28.77
CA ALA A 138 -21.40 9.61 -28.18
C ALA A 138 -22.10 8.67 -29.18
N THR A 139 -22.25 7.39 -28.82
CA THR A 139 -22.95 6.37 -29.63
C THR A 139 -24.39 6.77 -29.91
N PRO A 140 -24.83 6.90 -31.18
CA PRO A 140 -26.23 7.23 -31.49
C PRO A 140 -27.20 6.17 -31.00
N ILE A 141 -28.39 6.56 -30.55
CA ILE A 141 -29.48 5.61 -30.28
C ILE A 141 -30.03 5.16 -31.63
N PRO A 142 -29.98 3.86 -31.99
CA PRO A 142 -30.32 3.42 -33.35
C PRO A 142 -31.85 3.29 -33.52
N ALA A 143 -32.56 4.42 -33.47
CA ALA A 143 -34.01 4.49 -33.56
C ALA A 143 -34.51 5.57 -34.52
N TRP A 144 -35.73 5.38 -35.02
CA TRP A 144 -36.45 6.31 -35.88
C TRP A 144 -37.90 6.46 -35.45
N TYR A 145 -38.50 7.58 -35.82
CA TYR A 145 -39.91 7.89 -35.63
C TYR A 145 -40.59 8.07 -36.98
N CYS A 146 -41.66 7.33 -37.23
CA CYS A 146 -42.44 7.50 -38.47
C CYS A 146 -42.99 8.93 -38.54
N ALA A 147 -42.74 9.63 -39.66
CA ALA A 147 -43.17 11.02 -39.85
C ALA A 147 -44.70 11.18 -39.90
N LYS A 148 -45.42 10.10 -40.29
CA LYS A 148 -46.88 10.09 -40.41
C LYS A 148 -47.60 9.73 -39.12
N CYS A 149 -47.28 8.57 -38.52
CA CYS A 149 -48.01 8.05 -37.35
C CYS A 149 -47.24 8.18 -36.03
N GLY A 150 -45.98 8.63 -36.05
CA GLY A 150 -45.17 8.82 -34.84
C GLY A 150 -44.66 7.53 -34.18
N LYS A 151 -44.91 6.36 -34.76
CA LYS A 151 -44.47 5.07 -34.21
C LYS A 151 -42.94 4.98 -34.18
N THR A 152 -42.40 4.53 -33.05
CA THR A 152 -40.97 4.27 -32.85
C THR A 152 -40.54 2.97 -33.52
N LYS A 153 -39.40 3.00 -34.19
CA LYS A 153 -38.72 1.86 -34.82
C LYS A 153 -37.29 1.80 -34.36
N VAL A 154 -36.84 0.65 -33.87
CA VAL A 154 -35.46 0.42 -33.43
C VAL A 154 -34.76 -0.44 -34.48
N ALA A 155 -33.47 -0.19 -34.70
CA ALA A 155 -32.66 -0.98 -35.63
C ALA A 155 -32.62 -2.46 -35.24
N LYS A 156 -32.56 -3.32 -36.25
CA LYS A 156 -32.17 -4.71 -36.07
C LYS A 156 -30.66 -4.82 -35.90
N GLU A 157 -30.20 -5.89 -35.27
CA GLU A 157 -28.78 -6.10 -34.95
C GLU A 157 -27.92 -6.12 -36.22
N GLU A 158 -28.39 -6.76 -37.29
CA GLU A 158 -27.69 -6.87 -38.57
C GLU A 158 -27.51 -5.52 -39.32
N TRP A 159 -28.18 -4.45 -38.88
CA TRP A 159 -28.00 -3.12 -39.47
C TRP A 159 -26.90 -2.32 -38.78
N LEU A 160 -26.48 -2.73 -37.59
CA LEU A 160 -25.48 -2.04 -36.79
C LEU A 160 -24.06 -2.30 -37.34
N PRO A 161 -23.13 -1.34 -37.19
CA PRO A 161 -23.32 0.00 -36.61
C PRO A 161 -23.93 1.00 -37.62
N LEU A 162 -24.80 1.90 -37.11
CA LEU A 162 -25.38 2.99 -37.90
C LEU A 162 -25.65 4.23 -37.06
N ASP A 163 -25.79 5.36 -37.75
CA ASP A 163 -26.32 6.61 -37.22
C ASP A 163 -27.67 6.89 -37.90
N PRO A 164 -28.80 6.92 -37.16
CA PRO A 164 -30.12 7.12 -37.74
C PRO A 164 -30.33 8.55 -38.27
N THR A 165 -29.46 9.51 -37.94
CA THR A 165 -29.48 10.87 -38.51
C THR A 165 -28.88 10.92 -39.91
N GLN A 166 -28.04 9.93 -40.24
CA GLN A 166 -27.35 9.84 -41.54
C GLN A 166 -27.94 8.76 -42.44
N LYS A 167 -28.52 7.70 -41.88
CA LYS A 167 -29.15 6.59 -42.61
C LYS A 167 -30.66 6.57 -42.42
N LYS A 168 -31.40 6.33 -43.51
CA LYS A 168 -32.86 6.15 -43.48
C LYS A 168 -33.22 4.77 -42.94
N HIS A 169 -34.39 4.67 -42.30
CA HIS A 169 -34.95 3.37 -41.91
C HIS A 169 -35.19 2.52 -43.18
N PRO A 170 -34.70 1.27 -43.24
CA PRO A 170 -34.71 0.48 -44.48
C PRO A 170 -36.08 -0.10 -44.85
N GLU A 171 -37.01 -0.18 -43.89
CA GLU A 171 -38.33 -0.79 -44.09
C GLU A 171 -39.46 0.23 -43.95
N ALA A 172 -40.59 -0.01 -44.63
CA ALA A 172 -41.79 0.82 -44.49
C ALA A 172 -42.45 0.64 -43.11
N CYS A 173 -43.09 1.69 -42.60
CA CYS A 173 -43.92 1.60 -41.40
C CYS A 173 -45.21 0.83 -41.69
N GLU A 174 -45.80 0.22 -40.67
CA GLU A 174 -47.09 -0.46 -40.72
C GLU A 174 -48.24 0.45 -41.20
N CYS A 175 -48.09 1.78 -41.10
CA CYS A 175 -49.04 2.75 -41.65
C CYS A 175 -48.83 3.08 -43.14
N GLY A 176 -47.89 2.39 -43.80
CA GLY A 176 -47.50 2.56 -45.21
C GLY A 176 -46.50 3.68 -45.48
N SER A 177 -46.09 4.45 -44.47
CA SER A 177 -45.12 5.54 -44.64
C SER A 177 -43.69 5.01 -44.75
N THR A 178 -42.92 5.57 -45.68
CA THR A 178 -41.46 5.36 -45.82
C THR A 178 -40.65 6.56 -45.30
N GLU A 179 -41.32 7.55 -44.72
CA GLU A 179 -40.70 8.75 -44.17
C GLU A 179 -40.49 8.62 -42.68
N PHE A 180 -39.25 8.84 -42.26
CA PHE A 180 -38.81 8.66 -40.88
C PHE A 180 -37.91 9.82 -40.44
N ARG A 181 -38.02 10.18 -39.16
CA ARG A 181 -37.10 11.08 -38.48
C ARG A 181 -36.19 10.25 -37.59
N GLY A 182 -34.88 10.28 -37.81
CA GLY A 182 -33.91 9.61 -36.94
C GLY A 182 -33.88 10.21 -35.54
N GLU A 183 -33.60 9.37 -34.54
CA GLU A 183 -33.29 9.83 -33.20
C GLU A 183 -31.99 10.66 -33.23
N VAL A 184 -32.02 11.81 -32.56
CA VAL A 184 -30.88 12.74 -32.49
C VAL A 184 -30.17 12.66 -31.14
N ASP A 185 -30.83 12.05 -30.14
CA ASP A 185 -30.20 11.75 -28.87
C ASP A 185 -29.13 10.66 -29.03
N VAL A 186 -28.08 10.79 -28.24
CA VAL A 186 -27.00 9.81 -28.12
C VAL A 186 -27.09 9.08 -26.79
N LEU A 187 -26.43 7.94 -26.68
CA LEU A 187 -26.38 7.14 -25.47
C LEU A 187 -25.52 7.81 -24.39
N ASP A 188 -25.86 7.52 -23.14
CA ASP A 188 -25.07 7.85 -21.96
C ASP A 188 -23.68 7.19 -22.06
N THR A 189 -22.63 7.88 -21.64
CA THR A 189 -21.25 7.34 -21.71
C THR A 189 -21.12 6.03 -20.93
N TRP A 190 -21.92 5.86 -19.88
CA TRP A 190 -21.94 4.64 -19.09
C TRP A 190 -22.50 3.45 -19.88
N MET A 191 -23.33 3.67 -20.92
CA MET A 191 -23.81 2.63 -21.82
C MET A 191 -22.67 1.95 -22.56
N ASP A 192 -21.68 2.73 -23.03
CA ASP A 192 -20.50 2.21 -23.69
C ASP A 192 -19.58 1.49 -22.69
N SER A 193 -19.24 2.13 -21.58
CA SER A 193 -18.32 1.54 -20.59
C SER A 193 -18.89 0.30 -19.89
N SER A 194 -20.22 0.19 -19.77
CA SER A 194 -20.87 -0.91 -19.05
C SER A 194 -20.63 -2.28 -19.69
N ILE A 195 -20.30 -2.35 -20.98
CA ILE A 195 -19.95 -3.60 -21.66
C ILE A 195 -18.46 -3.89 -21.70
N SER A 196 -17.62 -3.12 -20.98
CA SER A 196 -16.16 -3.30 -21.04
C SER A 196 -15.74 -4.72 -20.66
N ALA A 197 -16.38 -5.34 -19.66
CA ALA A 197 -16.11 -6.72 -19.26
C ALA A 197 -16.46 -7.72 -20.39
N LEU A 198 -17.61 -7.53 -21.04
CA LEU A 198 -18.02 -8.35 -22.18
C LEU A 198 -17.02 -8.22 -23.33
N HIS A 199 -16.63 -6.98 -23.66
CA HIS A 199 -15.72 -6.70 -24.76
C HIS A 199 -14.34 -7.35 -24.56
N VAL A 200 -13.72 -7.16 -23.38
CA VAL A 200 -12.39 -7.77 -23.10
C VAL A 200 -12.44 -9.29 -23.00
N SER A 201 -13.61 -9.86 -22.66
CA SER A 201 -13.85 -11.30 -22.65
C SER A 201 -14.16 -11.87 -24.05
N GLY A 202 -14.22 -11.06 -25.10
CA GLY A 202 -14.43 -11.52 -26.48
C GLY A 202 -15.89 -11.53 -26.96
N TRP A 203 -16.81 -10.87 -26.27
CA TRP A 203 -18.20 -10.74 -26.71
C TRP A 203 -18.29 -9.96 -28.04
N LEU A 204 -19.00 -10.54 -29.01
CA LEU A 204 -19.09 -10.06 -30.41
C LEU A 204 -17.71 -9.94 -31.11
N SER A 205 -16.78 -10.84 -30.78
CA SER A 205 -15.47 -10.96 -31.44
C SER A 205 -15.28 -12.35 -32.05
N ASP A 206 -14.21 -12.53 -32.82
CA ASP A 206 -13.81 -13.84 -33.38
C ASP A 206 -13.17 -14.76 -32.33
N HIS A 207 -12.93 -14.28 -31.10
CA HIS A 207 -12.33 -15.05 -30.02
C HIS A 207 -13.39 -15.75 -29.17
N PRO A 208 -13.04 -16.90 -28.55
CA PRO A 208 -13.92 -17.55 -27.57
C PRO A 208 -14.30 -16.58 -26.45
N LEU A 209 -15.58 -16.60 -26.06
CA LEU A 209 -16.06 -15.80 -24.94
C LEU A 209 -15.51 -16.37 -23.62
N LEU A 210 -14.62 -15.61 -22.97
CA LEU A 210 -14.00 -15.93 -21.68
C LEU A 210 -14.63 -15.10 -20.55
N LEU A 211 -15.90 -15.38 -20.27
CA LEU A 211 -16.67 -14.71 -19.21
C LEU A 211 -17.02 -15.72 -18.10
N PRO A 212 -16.96 -15.35 -16.81
CA PRO A 212 -16.61 -14.03 -16.26
C PRO A 212 -15.14 -13.64 -16.46
N ALA A 213 -14.86 -12.33 -16.51
CA ALA A 213 -13.47 -11.85 -16.44
C ALA A 213 -12.89 -12.12 -15.03
N GLN A 214 -11.61 -12.47 -14.92
CA GLN A 214 -11.06 -12.87 -13.61
C GLN A 214 -11.04 -11.72 -12.58
N LEU A 215 -10.59 -10.53 -12.97
CA LEU A 215 -10.36 -9.42 -12.04
C LEU A 215 -10.78 -8.08 -12.64
N ARG A 216 -11.49 -7.28 -11.83
CA ARG A 216 -11.87 -5.90 -12.14
C ARG A 216 -11.25 -4.91 -11.14
N PRO A 217 -10.09 -4.29 -11.44
CA PRO A 217 -9.55 -3.22 -10.62
C PRO A 217 -10.25 -1.88 -10.91
N GLN A 218 -10.69 -1.16 -9.88
CA GLN A 218 -11.23 0.20 -10.01
C GLN A 218 -11.27 0.98 -8.68
N GLY A 219 -11.44 2.30 -8.75
CA GLY A 219 -11.76 3.13 -7.59
C GLY A 219 -13.18 2.92 -7.06
N TYR A 220 -13.40 3.19 -5.78
CA TYR A 220 -14.75 3.08 -5.18
C TYR A 220 -15.74 4.14 -5.69
N ASP A 221 -15.27 5.24 -6.29
CA ASP A 221 -16.08 6.38 -6.70
C ASP A 221 -17.03 6.05 -7.87
N ILE A 222 -16.69 5.02 -8.64
CA ILE A 222 -17.44 4.51 -9.79
C ILE A 222 -18.14 3.17 -9.53
N ILE A 223 -18.36 2.80 -8.26
CA ILE A 223 -19.20 1.63 -7.89
C ILE A 223 -20.65 1.85 -8.36
N ARG A 224 -21.20 3.04 -8.09
CA ARG A 224 -22.60 3.41 -8.40
C ARG A 224 -22.86 3.69 -9.88
N THR A 225 -21.81 3.67 -10.69
CA THR A 225 -21.90 3.89 -12.13
C THR A 225 -21.35 2.68 -12.86
N TRP A 226 -20.03 2.61 -13.10
CA TRP A 226 -19.44 1.59 -13.95
C TRP A 226 -19.73 0.17 -13.44
N ALA A 227 -19.44 -0.12 -12.16
CA ALA A 227 -19.68 -1.46 -11.64
C ALA A 227 -21.17 -1.83 -11.66
N PHE A 228 -22.02 -0.92 -11.19
CA PHE A 228 -23.48 -1.08 -11.19
C PHE A 228 -24.05 -1.37 -12.59
N TYR A 229 -23.72 -0.54 -13.58
CA TYR A 229 -24.25 -0.70 -14.94
C TYR A 229 -23.66 -1.92 -15.66
N THR A 230 -22.40 -2.29 -15.38
CA THR A 230 -21.84 -3.52 -15.93
C THR A 230 -22.52 -4.76 -15.35
N ILE A 231 -22.79 -4.80 -14.04
CA ILE A 231 -23.56 -5.90 -13.42
C ILE A 231 -24.96 -6.00 -14.06
N LEU A 232 -25.66 -4.87 -14.16
CA LEU A 232 -26.97 -4.80 -14.81
C LEU A 232 -26.92 -5.35 -16.24
N ARG A 233 -25.96 -4.91 -17.05
CA ARG A 233 -25.88 -5.30 -18.46
C ARG A 233 -25.43 -6.74 -18.67
N SER A 234 -24.46 -7.23 -17.91
CA SER A 234 -24.02 -8.63 -18.03
C SER A 234 -25.15 -9.59 -17.65
N LYS A 235 -25.92 -9.27 -16.61
CA LYS A 235 -27.10 -10.05 -16.23
C LYS A 235 -28.19 -9.97 -17.31
N ALA A 236 -28.49 -8.78 -17.82
CA ALA A 236 -29.53 -8.62 -18.83
C ALA A 236 -29.20 -9.25 -20.20
N LEU A 237 -27.92 -9.31 -20.59
CA LEU A 237 -27.50 -9.79 -21.91
C LEU A 237 -27.16 -11.27 -21.93
N LEU A 238 -26.52 -11.78 -20.88
CA LEU A 238 -25.92 -13.11 -20.85
C LEU A 238 -26.26 -13.90 -19.58
N ASP A 239 -27.15 -13.38 -18.73
CA ASP A 239 -27.59 -14.00 -17.48
C ASP A 239 -26.46 -14.38 -16.50
N THR A 240 -25.32 -13.68 -16.55
CA THR A 240 -24.12 -14.02 -15.78
C THR A 240 -23.44 -12.81 -15.14
N LYS A 241 -22.59 -13.06 -14.15
CA LYS A 241 -21.75 -12.02 -13.54
C LYS A 241 -20.64 -11.56 -14.49
N PRO A 242 -20.26 -10.28 -14.45
CA PRO A 242 -19.24 -9.73 -15.35
C PRO A 242 -17.81 -10.16 -15.01
N TRP A 243 -17.54 -10.42 -13.73
CA TRP A 243 -16.21 -10.79 -13.24
C TRP A 243 -16.29 -11.71 -12.02
N ASP A 244 -15.22 -12.45 -11.74
CA ASP A 244 -15.08 -13.25 -10.52
C ASP A 244 -14.80 -12.37 -9.31
N THR A 245 -13.82 -11.46 -9.43
CA THR A 245 -13.40 -10.56 -8.35
C THR A 245 -13.42 -9.10 -8.79
N ILE A 246 -13.96 -8.22 -7.95
CA ILE A 246 -13.80 -6.77 -8.06
C ILE A 246 -12.85 -6.26 -6.97
N LEU A 247 -11.74 -5.66 -7.40
CA LEU A 247 -10.70 -5.10 -6.56
C LEU A 247 -10.86 -3.57 -6.50
N LEU A 248 -11.16 -3.07 -5.31
CA LEU A 248 -11.53 -1.68 -5.08
C LEU A 248 -10.43 -0.94 -4.33
N ASN A 249 -9.80 0.01 -5.01
CA ASN A 249 -8.83 0.92 -4.42
C ASN A 249 -9.50 2.19 -3.87
N GLY A 250 -8.84 2.83 -2.91
CA GLY A 250 -9.17 4.20 -2.52
C GLY A 250 -8.69 5.23 -3.54
N MET A 251 -8.84 6.50 -3.22
CA MET A 251 -8.45 7.62 -4.04
C MET A 251 -7.09 8.16 -3.63
N VAL A 252 -6.36 8.69 -4.61
CA VAL A 252 -5.16 9.49 -4.33
C VAL A 252 -5.58 10.92 -4.01
N LEU A 253 -5.19 11.40 -2.83
CA LEU A 253 -5.42 12.75 -2.33
C LEU A 253 -4.16 13.60 -2.54
N GLY A 254 -4.34 14.91 -2.69
CA GLY A 254 -3.21 15.86 -2.73
C GLY A 254 -2.47 15.90 -1.40
N GLU A 255 -1.30 16.56 -1.37
CA GLU A 255 -0.50 16.76 -0.14
C GLU A 255 -1.29 17.46 0.98
N ASP A 256 -2.36 18.18 0.63
CA ASP A 256 -3.28 18.85 1.55
C ASP A 256 -4.36 17.92 2.13
N GLY A 257 -4.32 16.62 1.82
CA GLY A 257 -5.29 15.62 2.28
C GLY A 257 -6.67 15.73 1.61
N HIS A 258 -6.81 16.52 0.54
CA HIS A 258 -8.07 16.68 -0.16
C HIS A 258 -8.02 16.08 -1.57
N LYS A 259 -9.20 15.81 -2.14
CA LYS A 259 -9.30 15.34 -3.53
C LYS A 259 -8.58 16.30 -4.47
N MET A 260 -7.70 15.74 -5.32
CA MET A 260 -6.96 16.52 -6.31
C MET A 260 -7.91 17.22 -7.28
N SER A 261 -7.70 18.51 -7.51
CA SER A 261 -8.47 19.30 -8.48
C SER A 261 -7.70 20.51 -9.00
N LYS A 262 -7.98 20.91 -10.24
CA LYS A 262 -7.38 22.10 -10.85
C LYS A 262 -7.68 23.37 -10.04
N SER A 263 -8.90 23.51 -9.52
CA SER A 263 -9.32 24.68 -8.73
C SER A 263 -8.59 24.83 -7.40
N ARG A 264 -8.15 23.71 -6.80
CA ARG A 264 -7.36 23.72 -5.56
C ARG A 264 -5.86 23.84 -5.82
N ASN A 265 -5.44 23.74 -7.08
CA ASN A 265 -4.03 23.72 -7.49
C ASN A 265 -3.19 22.70 -6.69
N ASN A 266 -3.79 21.57 -6.32
CA ASN A 266 -3.20 20.51 -5.49
C ASN A 266 -3.02 19.18 -6.25
N PHE A 267 -3.16 19.21 -7.58
CA PHE A 267 -3.01 18.01 -8.40
C PHE A 267 -1.54 17.77 -8.72
N ILE A 268 -1.08 16.54 -8.54
CA ILE A 268 0.25 16.11 -8.97
C ILE A 268 0.12 15.35 -10.28
N VAL A 269 0.94 15.73 -11.26
CA VAL A 269 0.97 15.10 -12.57
C VAL A 269 1.93 13.91 -12.52
N PRO A 270 1.50 12.67 -12.84
CA PRO A 270 2.35 11.47 -12.77
C PRO A 270 3.69 11.61 -13.50
N GLU A 271 3.69 12.25 -14.67
CA GLU A 271 4.88 12.48 -15.50
C GLU A 271 5.95 13.31 -14.78
N GLU A 272 5.54 14.23 -13.89
CA GLU A 272 6.47 15.01 -13.08
C GLU A 272 7.21 14.12 -12.07
N VAL A 273 6.47 13.21 -11.43
CA VAL A 273 7.01 12.27 -10.44
C VAL A 273 7.98 11.30 -11.12
N ILE A 274 7.57 10.72 -12.25
CA ILE A 274 8.39 9.79 -13.04
C ILE A 274 9.68 10.46 -13.49
N LYS A 275 9.61 11.71 -14.00
CA LYS A 275 10.80 12.44 -14.46
C LYS A 275 11.80 12.73 -13.33
N LYS A 276 11.30 13.02 -12.12
CA LYS A 276 12.15 13.39 -10.97
C LYS A 276 12.74 12.18 -10.25
N ASN A 277 11.98 11.09 -10.12
CA ASN A 277 12.33 9.98 -9.23
C ASN A 277 12.34 8.60 -9.90
N GLY A 278 11.91 8.50 -11.15
CA GLY A 278 11.77 7.24 -11.89
C GLY A 278 10.42 6.56 -11.67
N ALA A 279 10.02 5.73 -12.64
CA ALA A 279 8.75 5.01 -12.60
C ALA A 279 8.65 4.04 -11.42
N ASP A 280 9.73 3.32 -11.10
CA ASP A 280 9.72 2.33 -10.04
C ASP A 280 9.62 2.95 -8.64
N ALA A 281 10.21 4.12 -8.41
CA ALA A 281 10.01 4.85 -7.16
C ALA A 281 8.54 5.29 -7.00
N PHE A 282 7.88 5.66 -8.11
CA PHE A 282 6.48 6.03 -8.10
C PHE A 282 5.56 4.81 -7.89
N ARG A 283 5.85 3.68 -8.56
CA ARG A 283 5.12 2.41 -8.33
C ARG A 283 5.31 1.90 -6.92
N GLN A 284 6.51 2.00 -6.35
CA GLN A 284 6.79 1.68 -4.96
C GLN A 284 5.95 2.51 -4.00
N TRP A 285 5.85 3.82 -4.22
CA TRP A 285 4.99 4.69 -3.42
C TRP A 285 3.52 4.23 -3.51
N ALA A 286 3.03 3.90 -4.70
CA ALA A 286 1.66 3.41 -4.87
C ALA A 286 1.43 2.05 -4.18
N ALA A 287 2.41 1.16 -4.22
CA ALA A 287 2.32 -0.17 -3.62
C ALA A 287 2.29 -0.11 -2.08
N ILE A 288 3.15 0.70 -1.46
CA ILE A 288 3.24 0.81 0.02
C ILE A 288 2.23 1.82 0.59
N GLY A 289 1.82 2.82 -0.20
CA GLY A 289 1.17 4.03 0.28
C GLY A 289 -0.17 3.82 1.00
N GLY A 290 -0.83 2.69 0.79
CA GLY A 290 -1.99 2.30 1.58
C GLY A 290 -2.48 0.91 1.26
N THR A 291 -3.16 0.31 2.24
CA THR A 291 -3.84 -0.97 2.08
C THR A 291 -5.02 -0.83 1.11
N THR A 292 -5.27 -1.88 0.33
CA THR A 292 -6.39 -1.96 -0.62
C THR A 292 -7.71 -1.44 -0.03
N GLY A 293 -8.36 -0.53 -0.75
CA GLY A 293 -9.59 0.14 -0.34
C GLY A 293 -9.42 1.47 0.42
N SER A 294 -8.20 1.79 0.88
CA SER A 294 -7.92 3.03 1.61
C SER A 294 -7.47 4.16 0.70
N ASP A 295 -7.88 5.39 1.04
CA ASP A 295 -7.35 6.60 0.39
C ASP A 295 -5.87 6.80 0.77
N ILE A 296 -5.09 7.32 -0.18
CA ILE A 296 -3.65 7.54 -0.02
C ILE A 296 -3.36 9.03 -0.21
N ILE A 297 -2.68 9.65 0.75
CA ILE A 297 -2.18 11.02 0.62
C ILE A 297 -0.88 10.97 -0.16
N PHE A 298 -0.82 11.69 -1.28
CA PHE A 298 0.44 11.84 -2.02
C PHE A 298 1.44 12.66 -1.20
N SER A 299 2.71 12.23 -1.19
CA SER A 299 3.81 12.89 -0.50
C SER A 299 5.10 12.69 -1.29
N TRP A 300 5.74 13.79 -1.67
CA TRP A 300 7.05 13.74 -2.33
C TRP A 300 8.12 13.07 -1.46
N LYS A 301 8.00 13.18 -0.14
CA LYS A 301 8.95 12.55 0.80
C LYS A 301 8.92 11.03 0.67
N ASP A 302 7.75 10.45 0.44
CA ASP A 302 7.59 9.00 0.35
C ASP A 302 8.12 8.47 -0.99
N VAL A 303 7.90 9.20 -2.08
CA VAL A 303 8.52 8.89 -3.38
C VAL A 303 10.05 8.98 -3.31
N VAL A 304 10.58 10.02 -2.66
CA VAL A 304 12.03 10.18 -2.44
C VAL A 304 12.57 9.04 -1.56
N ALA A 305 11.85 8.64 -0.52
CA ALA A 305 12.21 7.49 0.30
C ALA A 305 12.23 6.19 -0.50
N GLY A 306 11.27 6.00 -1.41
CA GLY A 306 11.27 4.89 -2.37
C GLY A 306 12.50 4.88 -3.26
N SER A 307 12.83 6.01 -3.88
CA SER A 307 14.05 6.15 -4.70
C SER A 307 15.34 5.84 -3.93
N ARG A 308 15.45 6.30 -2.67
CA ARG A 308 16.60 5.99 -1.80
C ARG A 308 16.69 4.49 -1.45
N PHE A 309 15.55 3.83 -1.27
CA PHE A 309 15.53 2.38 -1.10
C PHE A 309 16.07 1.67 -2.35
N LEU A 310 15.66 2.07 -3.56
CA LEU A 310 16.21 1.50 -4.80
C LEU A 310 17.73 1.70 -4.91
N GLN A 311 18.26 2.85 -4.50
CA GLN A 311 19.71 3.09 -4.46
C GLN A 311 20.43 2.15 -3.48
N LYS A 312 19.85 1.92 -2.30
CA LYS A 312 20.40 0.97 -1.31
C LYS A 312 20.35 -0.46 -1.85
N LEU A 313 19.23 -0.86 -2.45
CA LEU A 313 19.07 -2.17 -3.07
C LEU A 313 20.04 -2.38 -4.22
N TRP A 314 20.26 -1.37 -5.06
CA TRP A 314 21.28 -1.42 -6.11
C TRP A 314 22.69 -1.58 -5.53
N SER A 315 22.99 -0.94 -4.40
CA SER A 315 24.28 -1.10 -3.73
C SER A 315 24.50 -2.53 -3.24
N ILE A 316 23.45 -3.19 -2.75
CA ILE A 316 23.47 -4.61 -2.35
C ILE A 316 23.77 -5.47 -3.57
N VAL A 317 23.00 -5.32 -4.65
CA VAL A 317 23.19 -6.11 -5.88
C VAL A 317 24.58 -5.88 -6.47
N ARG A 318 25.02 -4.63 -6.58
CA ARG A 318 26.33 -4.28 -7.13
C ARG A 318 27.48 -4.87 -6.31
N PHE A 319 27.34 -4.93 -4.98
CA PHE A 319 28.32 -5.64 -4.13
C PHE A 319 28.33 -7.13 -4.45
N SER A 320 27.17 -7.75 -4.62
CA SER A 320 27.08 -9.18 -4.87
C SER A 320 27.51 -9.60 -6.27
N MET A 321 27.31 -8.77 -7.31
CA MET A 321 27.59 -9.09 -8.73
C MET A 321 28.93 -9.79 -8.98
N PRO A 322 30.09 -9.32 -8.47
CA PRO A 322 31.38 -9.97 -8.71
C PRO A 322 31.52 -11.34 -8.04
N HIS A 323 30.65 -11.65 -7.08
CA HIS A 323 30.67 -12.89 -6.31
C HIS A 323 29.60 -13.88 -6.76
N ILE A 324 28.63 -13.51 -7.60
CA ILE A 324 27.53 -14.39 -7.99
C ILE A 324 28.03 -15.57 -8.84
N SER A 325 27.57 -16.78 -8.52
CA SER A 325 27.79 -18.00 -9.29
C SER A 325 26.54 -18.88 -9.21
N ASP A 326 26.12 -19.49 -10.32
CA ASP A 326 24.97 -20.40 -10.34
C ASP A 326 25.36 -21.87 -10.07
N GLU A 327 26.63 -22.13 -9.72
CA GLU A 327 27.13 -23.47 -9.44
C GLU A 327 26.80 -23.90 -8.00
N PRO A 328 25.99 -24.96 -7.80
CA PRO A 328 25.65 -25.42 -6.47
C PRO A 328 26.88 -25.88 -5.66
N ALA A 329 26.85 -25.61 -4.35
CA ALA A 329 27.89 -26.02 -3.41
C ALA A 329 27.28 -26.40 -2.04
N PRO A 330 27.98 -27.20 -1.21
CA PRO A 330 27.50 -27.56 0.11
C PRO A 330 27.31 -26.33 1.00
N PHE A 331 26.09 -26.13 1.49
CA PHE A 331 25.74 -24.97 2.30
C PHE A 331 26.38 -25.02 3.70
N THR A 332 26.75 -23.85 4.21
CA THR A 332 27.03 -23.65 5.64
C THR A 332 25.74 -23.36 6.41
N PRO A 333 25.74 -23.40 7.75
CA PRO A 333 24.58 -23.06 8.57
C PRO A 333 24.02 -21.65 8.31
N ILE A 334 24.87 -20.66 8.00
CA ILE A 334 24.41 -19.29 7.66
C ILE A 334 23.77 -19.22 6.28
N ASP A 335 24.23 -20.04 5.34
CA ASP A 335 23.60 -20.15 4.02
C ASP A 335 22.22 -20.79 4.14
N LEU A 336 22.12 -21.90 4.89
CA LEU A 336 20.84 -22.56 5.18
C LEU A 336 19.88 -21.63 5.96
N TRP A 337 20.40 -20.81 6.89
CA TRP A 337 19.60 -19.80 7.59
C TRP A 337 18.98 -18.81 6.61
N LEU A 338 19.77 -18.24 5.70
CA LEU A 338 19.26 -17.30 4.69
C LEU A 338 18.24 -17.97 3.77
N LEU A 339 18.50 -19.21 3.32
CA LEU A 339 17.59 -19.95 2.44
C LEU A 339 16.26 -20.29 3.13
N SER A 340 16.27 -20.64 4.42
CA SER A 340 15.05 -20.84 5.21
C SER A 340 14.23 -19.55 5.28
N LYS A 341 14.88 -18.42 5.62
CA LYS A 341 14.23 -17.09 5.66
C LYS A 341 13.71 -16.67 4.28
N LEU A 342 14.44 -16.97 3.20
CA LEU A 342 14.03 -16.67 1.83
C LEU A 342 12.78 -17.46 1.42
N ASN A 343 12.71 -18.75 1.75
CA ASN A 343 11.53 -19.57 1.46
C ASN A 343 10.30 -19.12 2.26
N ARG A 344 10.49 -18.70 3.53
CA ARG A 344 9.43 -18.04 4.31
C ARG A 344 8.96 -16.74 3.66
N LEU A 345 9.88 -15.91 3.16
CA LEU A 345 9.53 -14.69 2.44
C LEU A 345 8.69 -15.01 1.19
N VAL A 346 9.09 -15.98 0.38
CA VAL A 346 8.34 -16.39 -0.82
C VAL A 346 6.92 -16.84 -0.44
N LYS A 347 6.79 -17.66 0.61
CA LYS A 347 5.50 -18.11 1.14
C LYS A 347 4.62 -16.93 1.56
N GLU A 348 5.15 -16.04 2.40
CA GLU A 348 4.44 -14.86 2.89
C GLU A 348 4.02 -13.93 1.74
N CYS A 349 4.91 -13.69 0.77
CA CYS A 349 4.63 -12.83 -0.38
C CYS A 349 3.56 -13.43 -1.29
N THR A 350 3.57 -14.76 -1.48
CA THR A 350 2.57 -15.46 -2.28
C THR A 350 1.19 -15.33 -1.63
N GLU A 351 1.08 -15.66 -0.34
CA GLU A 351 -0.18 -15.57 0.43
C GLU A 351 -0.75 -14.13 0.41
N LYS A 352 0.10 -13.12 0.62
CA LYS A 352 -0.31 -11.71 0.60
C LYS A 352 -0.69 -11.22 -0.81
N MET A 353 0.01 -11.66 -1.85
CA MET A 353 -0.33 -11.31 -3.24
C MET A 353 -1.68 -11.92 -3.66
N ASP A 354 -1.94 -13.19 -3.30
CA ASP A 354 -3.23 -13.86 -3.54
C ASP A 354 -4.38 -13.17 -2.80
N ALA A 355 -4.09 -12.56 -1.64
CA ALA A 355 -5.02 -11.74 -0.88
C ALA A 355 -5.08 -10.26 -1.32
N TYR A 356 -4.38 -9.86 -2.39
CA TYR A 356 -4.27 -8.47 -2.88
C TYR A 356 -3.74 -7.48 -1.83
N GLN A 357 -2.86 -7.92 -0.93
CA GLN A 357 -2.18 -7.14 0.10
C GLN A 357 -0.81 -6.64 -0.39
N PHE A 358 -0.82 -5.83 -1.44
CA PHE A 358 0.37 -5.34 -2.13
C PHE A 358 1.35 -4.56 -1.23
N ASP A 359 0.83 -3.79 -0.28
CA ASP A 359 1.61 -2.99 0.66
C ASP A 359 2.41 -3.87 1.60
N GLU A 360 1.77 -4.89 2.14
CA GLU A 360 2.38 -5.85 3.06
C GLU A 360 3.40 -6.74 2.34
N THR A 361 3.10 -7.21 1.12
CA THR A 361 4.07 -7.96 0.30
C THR A 361 5.34 -7.15 0.08
N PHE A 362 5.21 -5.89 -0.35
CA PHE A 362 6.38 -5.07 -0.64
C PHE A 362 7.17 -4.72 0.63
N LYS A 363 6.50 -4.48 1.77
CA LYS A 363 7.17 -4.28 3.07
C LYS A 363 7.99 -5.50 3.47
N ALA A 364 7.46 -6.72 3.30
CA ALA A 364 8.17 -7.96 3.60
C ALA A 364 9.44 -8.11 2.74
N ILE A 365 9.32 -7.90 1.42
CA ILE A 365 10.48 -7.93 0.50
C ILE A 365 11.54 -6.90 0.92
N ARG A 366 11.12 -5.67 1.23
CA ARG A 366 12.02 -4.60 1.67
C ARG A 366 12.72 -4.94 2.98
N GLY A 367 11.99 -5.47 3.96
CA GLY A 367 12.54 -5.90 5.25
C GLY A 367 13.59 -6.99 5.07
N PHE A 368 13.29 -8.01 4.26
CA PHE A 368 14.25 -9.08 3.97
C PHE A 368 15.51 -8.56 3.27
N ALA A 369 15.36 -7.79 2.20
CA ALA A 369 16.50 -7.32 1.41
C ALA A 369 17.45 -6.44 2.24
N TRP A 370 16.91 -5.64 3.16
CA TRP A 370 17.70 -4.77 4.02
C TRP A 370 18.26 -5.52 5.23
N GLU A 371 17.39 -6.01 6.10
CA GLU A 371 17.81 -6.52 7.41
C GLU A 371 18.42 -7.91 7.29
N ILE A 372 17.76 -8.84 6.59
CA ILE A 372 18.21 -10.23 6.53
C ILE A 372 19.39 -10.39 5.58
N LEU A 373 19.26 -9.90 4.34
CA LEU A 373 20.29 -10.06 3.32
C LEU A 373 21.49 -9.13 3.53
N ALA A 374 21.26 -7.81 3.60
CA ALA A 374 22.36 -6.84 3.59
C ALA A 374 23.05 -6.68 4.94
N ASP A 375 22.30 -6.38 6.00
CA ASP A 375 22.89 -6.05 7.31
C ASP A 375 23.43 -7.28 8.04
N ASN A 376 22.90 -8.47 7.73
CA ASN A 376 23.27 -9.72 8.41
C ASN A 376 23.99 -10.72 7.49
N TYR A 377 23.31 -11.33 6.52
CA TYR A 377 23.91 -12.42 5.74
C TYR A 377 25.19 -11.99 5.00
N ILE A 378 25.13 -10.89 4.23
CA ILE A 378 26.30 -10.38 3.50
C ILE A 378 27.44 -10.06 4.46
N GLU A 379 27.15 -9.43 5.59
CA GLU A 379 28.16 -9.09 6.58
C GLU A 379 28.81 -10.31 7.25
N LEU A 380 28.08 -11.42 7.41
CA LEU A 380 28.59 -12.69 7.94
C LEU A 380 29.40 -13.45 6.88
N ALA A 381 28.89 -13.54 5.66
CA ALA A 381 29.51 -14.30 4.57
C ALA A 381 30.71 -13.59 3.91
N LYS A 382 30.92 -12.29 4.19
CA LYS A 382 32.00 -11.47 3.59
C LYS A 382 33.37 -12.13 3.65
N SER A 383 33.77 -12.68 4.78
CA SER A 383 35.06 -13.37 4.93
C SER A 383 35.20 -14.54 3.96
N ARG A 384 34.12 -15.34 3.80
CA ARG A 384 34.07 -16.47 2.86
C ARG A 384 34.09 -16.00 1.41
N LEU A 385 33.38 -14.91 1.08
CA LEU A 385 33.34 -14.35 -0.28
C LEU A 385 34.71 -13.87 -0.78
N TYR A 386 35.58 -13.39 0.11
CA TYR A 386 36.96 -13.02 -0.20
C TYR A 386 37.98 -14.14 0.03
N GLY A 387 37.54 -15.26 0.60
CA GLY A 387 38.35 -16.47 0.77
C GLY A 387 38.32 -17.38 -0.45
N ASP A 388 38.67 -18.64 -0.22
CA ASP A 388 38.70 -19.71 -1.22
C ASP A 388 38.05 -21.00 -0.69
N GLY A 389 37.78 -21.95 -1.58
CA GLY A 389 37.20 -23.26 -1.24
C GLY A 389 35.67 -23.29 -1.19
N ASP A 390 35.13 -24.34 -0.55
CA ASP A 390 33.70 -24.64 -0.59
C ASP A 390 32.83 -23.60 0.10
N GLY A 391 33.32 -23.00 1.19
CA GLY A 391 32.61 -21.93 1.90
C GLY A 391 32.39 -20.69 1.02
N LYS A 392 33.34 -20.37 0.12
CA LYS A 392 33.19 -19.32 -0.89
C LYS A 392 32.08 -19.71 -1.87
N ARG A 393 32.20 -20.89 -2.50
CA ARG A 393 31.22 -21.37 -3.49
C ARG A 393 29.80 -21.40 -2.93
N ALA A 394 29.64 -21.85 -1.68
CA ALA A 394 28.36 -21.87 -0.97
C ALA A 394 27.78 -20.46 -0.81
N ALA A 395 28.60 -19.49 -0.38
CA ALA A 395 28.17 -18.10 -0.24
C ALA A 395 27.80 -17.46 -1.60
N GLN A 396 28.57 -17.75 -2.66
CA GLN A 396 28.34 -17.29 -4.02
C GLN A 396 27.00 -17.81 -4.58
N TYR A 397 26.75 -19.12 -4.42
CA TYR A 397 25.51 -19.75 -4.86
C TYR A 397 24.29 -19.25 -4.07
N THR A 398 24.43 -19.09 -2.76
CA THR A 398 23.35 -18.57 -1.91
C THR A 398 23.01 -17.12 -2.26
N LEU A 399 24.01 -16.28 -2.58
CA LEU A 399 23.76 -14.92 -3.10
C LEU A 399 23.03 -14.95 -4.45
N PHE A 400 23.41 -15.85 -5.36
CA PHE A 400 22.71 -16.03 -6.64
C PHE A 400 21.23 -16.34 -6.40
N VAL A 401 20.93 -17.36 -5.58
CA VAL A 401 19.55 -17.77 -5.27
C VAL A 401 18.74 -16.64 -4.63
N ALA A 402 19.34 -15.90 -3.69
CA ALA A 402 18.67 -14.79 -3.01
C ALA A 402 18.33 -13.64 -3.97
N ILE A 403 19.28 -13.23 -4.82
CA ILE A 403 19.09 -12.10 -5.75
C ILE A 403 18.13 -12.49 -6.88
N ASP A 404 18.24 -13.71 -7.42
CA ASP A 404 17.31 -14.26 -8.43
C ASP A 404 15.87 -14.35 -7.89
N THR A 405 15.71 -14.70 -6.62
CA THR A 405 14.39 -14.76 -5.99
C THR A 405 13.85 -13.35 -5.73
N LEU A 406 14.66 -12.44 -5.20
CA LEU A 406 14.26 -11.06 -4.96
C LEU A 406 13.89 -10.33 -6.26
N SER A 407 14.63 -10.51 -7.34
CA SER A 407 14.30 -9.87 -8.62
C SER A 407 12.93 -10.32 -9.13
N ARG A 408 12.59 -11.61 -9.00
CA ARG A 408 11.28 -12.14 -9.39
C ARG A 408 10.15 -11.66 -8.48
N LEU A 409 10.35 -11.60 -7.17
CA LEU A 409 9.36 -11.05 -6.22
C LEU A 409 9.12 -9.56 -6.45
N LEU A 410 10.15 -8.80 -6.84
CA LEU A 410 10.04 -7.37 -7.11
C LEU A 410 9.40 -7.04 -8.46
N ALA A 411 9.41 -7.96 -9.43
CA ALA A 411 9.03 -7.69 -10.82
C ALA A 411 7.62 -7.10 -11.01
N PRO A 412 6.56 -7.56 -10.29
CA PRO A 412 5.24 -6.93 -10.40
C PRO A 412 5.20 -5.46 -9.92
N PHE A 413 6.10 -5.10 -9.01
CA PHE A 413 6.15 -3.79 -8.37
C PHE A 413 7.09 -2.83 -9.11
N LEU A 414 8.32 -3.29 -9.43
CA LEU A 414 9.44 -2.48 -9.92
C LEU A 414 9.97 -3.03 -11.25
N PRO A 415 9.17 -3.00 -12.33
CA PRO A 415 9.46 -3.77 -13.54
C PRO A 415 10.77 -3.41 -14.23
N TYR A 416 11.26 -2.16 -14.12
CA TYR A 416 12.52 -1.76 -14.75
C TYR A 416 13.72 -2.18 -13.90
N PHE A 417 13.65 -1.95 -12.60
CA PHE A 417 14.70 -2.26 -11.64
C PHE A 417 14.90 -3.77 -11.48
N SER A 418 13.81 -4.55 -11.44
CA SER A 418 13.88 -6.01 -11.40
C SER A 418 14.51 -6.58 -12.68
N GLU A 419 14.18 -6.00 -13.84
CA GLU A 419 14.74 -6.42 -15.12
C GLU A 419 16.23 -6.12 -15.19
N GLU A 420 16.64 -4.92 -14.77
CA GLU A 420 18.07 -4.56 -14.70
C GLU A 420 18.83 -5.55 -13.83
N ILE A 421 18.39 -5.83 -12.60
CA ILE A 421 19.03 -6.81 -11.71
C ILE A 421 19.13 -8.18 -12.37
N TYR A 422 18.00 -8.68 -12.88
CA TYR A 422 17.90 -10.04 -13.40
C TYR A 422 18.75 -10.22 -14.66
N SER A 423 18.92 -9.18 -15.47
CA SER A 423 19.75 -9.21 -16.67
C SER A 423 21.24 -9.50 -16.40
N HIS A 424 21.73 -9.17 -15.19
CA HIS A 424 23.08 -9.52 -14.73
C HIS A 424 23.20 -10.95 -14.23
N LEU A 425 22.09 -11.63 -13.94
CA LEU A 425 22.05 -13.04 -13.52
C LEU A 425 21.82 -13.97 -14.71
N LYS A 426 20.86 -13.61 -15.57
CA LYS A 426 20.37 -14.43 -16.68
C LYS A 426 20.04 -13.55 -17.88
N HIS A 427 20.31 -14.03 -19.09
CA HIS A 427 20.04 -13.31 -20.33
C HIS A 427 18.59 -13.44 -20.85
N VAL A 428 17.62 -13.62 -19.94
CA VAL A 428 16.18 -13.67 -20.25
C VAL A 428 15.44 -12.67 -19.38
N SER A 429 14.32 -12.15 -19.86
CA SER A 429 13.52 -11.18 -19.10
C SER A 429 12.96 -11.81 -17.82
N VAL A 430 13.00 -11.08 -16.70
CA VAL A 430 12.39 -11.51 -15.43
C VAL A 430 10.87 -11.65 -15.58
N HIS A 431 10.27 -10.89 -16.50
CA HIS A 431 8.84 -10.89 -16.77
C HIS A 431 8.37 -12.16 -17.51
N LEU A 432 9.31 -12.99 -17.98
CA LEU A 432 9.06 -14.31 -18.53
C LEU A 432 9.36 -15.43 -17.52
N ALA A 433 9.92 -15.10 -16.35
CA ALA A 433 10.24 -16.07 -15.32
C ALA A 433 8.98 -16.45 -14.53
N GLN A 434 8.96 -17.68 -14.01
CA GLN A 434 7.92 -18.12 -13.09
C GLN A 434 8.07 -17.44 -11.72
N TRP A 435 6.94 -17.18 -11.06
CA TRP A 435 6.92 -16.78 -9.67
C TRP A 435 7.71 -17.80 -8.82
N PRO A 436 8.56 -17.35 -7.87
CA PRO A 436 9.37 -18.26 -7.05
C PRO A 436 8.50 -19.29 -6.33
N GLN A 437 8.97 -20.53 -6.29
CA GLN A 437 8.28 -21.62 -5.60
C GLN A 437 8.93 -21.85 -4.23
N VAL A 438 8.10 -22.17 -3.25
CA VAL A 438 8.57 -22.50 -1.90
C VAL A 438 9.16 -23.91 -1.89
N ASP A 439 10.40 -24.04 -1.42
CA ASP A 439 10.98 -25.31 -1.05
C ASP A 439 10.81 -25.50 0.48
N GLU A 440 9.76 -26.23 0.86
CA GLU A 440 9.46 -26.52 2.27
C GLU A 440 10.56 -27.34 2.95
N SER A 441 11.43 -28.03 2.20
CA SER A 441 12.55 -28.80 2.78
C SER A 441 13.67 -27.91 3.32
N LEU A 442 13.75 -26.67 2.84
CA LEU A 442 14.72 -25.66 3.29
C LEU A 442 14.19 -24.81 4.44
N ILE A 443 12.92 -24.95 4.81
CA ILE A 443 12.33 -24.26 5.97
C ILE A 443 12.58 -25.10 7.22
N ASP A 444 13.55 -24.69 8.03
CA ASP A 444 13.94 -25.42 9.23
C ASP A 444 14.14 -24.50 10.45
N ALA A 445 13.41 -24.78 11.53
CA ALA A 445 13.44 -23.97 12.75
C ALA A 445 14.77 -24.10 13.51
N GLY A 446 15.45 -25.25 13.43
CA GLY A 446 16.73 -25.49 14.08
C GLY A 446 17.87 -24.70 13.43
N THR A 447 17.91 -24.72 12.10
CA THR A 447 18.79 -23.90 11.26
C THR A 447 18.52 -22.42 11.50
N GLU A 448 17.24 -22.03 11.57
CA GLU A 448 16.89 -20.66 11.89
C GLU A 448 17.43 -20.23 13.25
N ALA A 449 17.17 -21.00 14.30
CA ALA A 449 17.68 -20.72 15.64
C ALA A 449 19.21 -20.64 15.68
N THR A 450 19.89 -21.51 14.94
CA THR A 450 21.36 -21.54 14.84
C THR A 450 21.89 -20.27 14.17
N GLY A 451 21.31 -19.86 13.04
CA GLY A 451 21.72 -18.63 12.35
C GLY A 451 21.37 -17.36 13.13
N GLU A 452 20.22 -17.33 13.82
CA GLU A 452 19.89 -16.23 14.74
C GLU A 452 20.93 -16.10 15.87
N LEU A 453 21.34 -17.21 16.47
CA LEU A 453 22.38 -17.19 17.52
C LEU A 453 23.72 -16.67 16.99
N ILE A 454 24.16 -17.12 15.81
CA ILE A 454 25.39 -16.63 15.16
C ILE A 454 25.30 -15.12 14.89
N LYS A 455 24.16 -14.65 14.37
CA LYS A 455 23.88 -13.23 14.13
C LYS A 455 23.98 -12.41 15.42
N GLU A 456 23.31 -12.86 16.48
CA GLU A 456 23.28 -12.16 17.76
C GLU A 456 24.65 -12.10 18.44
N ILE A 457 25.41 -13.20 18.40
CA ILE A 457 26.79 -13.24 18.93
C ILE A 457 27.67 -12.24 18.17
N THR A 458 27.59 -12.23 16.84
CA THR A 458 28.38 -11.31 16.01
C THR A 458 28.02 -9.86 16.30
N ALA A 459 26.73 -9.55 16.45
CA ALA A 459 26.25 -8.22 16.82
C ALA A 459 26.76 -7.81 18.21
N ALA A 460 26.77 -8.72 19.18
CA ALA A 460 27.30 -8.45 20.52
C ALA A 460 28.81 -8.16 20.51
N ILE A 461 29.59 -8.90 19.72
CA ILE A 461 31.03 -8.64 19.56
C ILE A 461 31.27 -7.28 18.89
N ARG A 462 30.50 -6.93 17.86
CA ARG A 462 30.60 -5.62 17.19
C ARG A 462 30.25 -4.47 18.13
N ARG A 463 29.19 -4.63 18.93
CA ARG A 463 28.79 -3.67 19.97
C ARG A 463 29.90 -3.50 21.01
N TYR A 464 30.46 -4.60 21.51
CA TYR A 464 31.59 -4.56 22.44
C TYR A 464 32.75 -3.74 21.88
N LYS A 465 33.15 -3.97 20.62
CA LYS A 465 34.20 -3.16 19.97
C LYS A 465 33.85 -1.68 19.93
N SER A 466 32.63 -1.35 19.52
CA SER A 466 32.16 0.04 19.45
C SER A 466 32.17 0.73 20.82
N GLU A 467 31.71 0.05 21.87
CA GLU A 467 31.69 0.58 23.25
C GLU A 467 33.10 0.82 23.80
N HIS A 468 34.08 0.03 23.36
CA HIS A 468 35.49 0.19 23.70
C HIS A 468 36.25 1.10 22.72
N GLY A 469 35.55 1.82 21.84
CA GLY A 469 36.17 2.74 20.86
C GLY A 469 37.07 2.06 19.84
N MET A 470 36.92 0.74 19.64
CA MET A 470 37.70 -0.05 18.70
C MET A 470 37.07 -0.02 17.31
N ALA A 471 37.90 0.00 16.27
CA ALA A 471 37.42 -0.22 14.91
C ALA A 471 36.81 -1.63 14.78
N LEU A 472 35.73 -1.78 14.00
CA LEU A 472 35.02 -3.07 13.86
C LEU A 472 35.92 -4.18 13.29
N ASN A 473 36.90 -3.81 12.46
CA ASN A 473 37.90 -4.72 11.91
C ASN A 473 39.11 -4.95 12.83
N ALA A 474 39.20 -4.31 14.00
CA ALA A 474 40.33 -4.52 14.91
C ALA A 474 40.30 -5.94 15.49
N GLN A 475 41.45 -6.62 15.50
CA GLN A 475 41.56 -7.97 16.05
C GLN A 475 41.51 -7.93 17.59
N LEU A 476 40.68 -8.79 18.18
CA LEU A 476 40.62 -9.04 19.62
C LEU A 476 41.70 -10.07 20.02
N ALA A 477 42.17 -10.01 21.27
CA ALA A 477 43.26 -10.87 21.76
C ALA A 477 42.89 -12.36 21.81
N GLY A 478 41.59 -12.65 21.92
CA GLY A 478 41.03 -14.00 21.83
C GLY A 478 39.54 -13.98 22.16
N ILE A 479 38.76 -14.82 21.47
CA ILE A 479 37.34 -14.99 21.72
C ILE A 479 37.07 -16.48 21.99
N GLU A 480 36.52 -16.79 23.16
CA GLU A 480 35.97 -18.13 23.46
C GLU A 480 34.44 -18.03 23.52
N ILE A 481 33.74 -18.92 22.81
CA ILE A 481 32.27 -18.97 22.82
C ILE A 481 31.85 -20.30 23.41
N TYR A 482 31.15 -20.24 24.53
CA TYR A 482 30.55 -21.39 25.20
C TYR A 482 29.11 -21.51 24.70
N SER A 483 28.85 -22.46 23.80
CA SER A 483 27.53 -22.65 23.17
C SER A 483 27.37 -24.06 22.60
N SER A 484 26.19 -24.37 22.08
CA SER A 484 25.91 -25.60 21.33
C SER A 484 26.25 -25.50 19.84
N LEU A 485 26.89 -24.41 19.39
CA LEU A 485 27.29 -24.27 17.99
C LEU A 485 28.34 -25.33 17.62
N GLU A 486 28.23 -25.88 16.41
CA GLU A 486 29.20 -26.83 15.87
C GLU A 486 30.37 -26.13 15.16
N GLU A 487 30.12 -24.95 14.58
CA GLU A 487 31.13 -24.12 13.94
C GLU A 487 30.95 -22.62 14.21
N ALA A 488 32.04 -21.86 14.07
CA ALA A 488 32.08 -20.41 14.32
C ALA A 488 32.89 -19.66 13.26
N SER A 489 33.03 -20.25 12.06
CA SER A 489 33.81 -19.71 10.94
C SER A 489 33.33 -18.32 10.52
N ASP A 490 32.01 -18.15 10.36
CA ASP A 490 31.38 -16.88 10.02
C ASP A 490 31.52 -15.83 11.14
N ILE A 491 31.44 -16.25 12.42
CA ILE A 491 31.67 -15.34 13.57
C ILE A 491 33.12 -14.84 13.55
N ALA A 492 34.08 -15.75 13.37
CA ALA A 492 35.50 -15.42 13.33
C ALA A 492 35.82 -14.45 12.18
N GLY A 493 35.24 -14.70 11.01
CA GLY A 493 35.36 -13.84 9.84
C GLY A 493 34.76 -12.45 10.06
N ALA A 494 33.52 -12.39 10.55
CA ALA A 494 32.82 -11.14 10.79
C ALA A 494 33.42 -10.32 11.94
N ALA A 495 34.00 -10.99 12.94
CA ALA A 495 34.75 -10.37 14.02
C ALA A 495 36.20 -10.05 13.65
N ASN A 496 36.71 -10.52 12.50
CA ASN A 496 38.13 -10.48 12.15
C ASN A 496 39.02 -10.90 13.35
N SER A 497 38.71 -12.01 13.99
CA SER A 497 39.39 -12.47 15.22
C SER A 497 39.30 -13.99 15.32
N GLU A 498 40.31 -14.63 15.93
CA GLU A 498 40.24 -16.07 16.20
C GLU A 498 39.13 -16.35 17.23
N VAL A 499 38.25 -17.29 16.89
CA VAL A 499 37.14 -17.72 17.74
C VAL A 499 37.30 -19.20 18.04
N ARG A 500 37.20 -19.54 19.33
CA ARG A 500 37.25 -20.92 19.81
C ARG A 500 35.93 -21.31 20.43
N LEU A 501 35.30 -22.36 19.89
CA LEU A 501 34.13 -22.96 20.50
C LEU A 501 34.52 -23.80 21.71
N LYS A 502 33.71 -23.71 22.77
CA LYS A 502 33.84 -24.48 24.00
C LYS A 502 32.49 -25.04 24.41
N THR A 503 32.52 -26.20 25.06
CA THR A 503 31.37 -26.82 25.68
C THR A 503 31.41 -26.62 27.20
N GLY A 504 30.23 -26.59 27.82
CA GLY A 504 30.09 -26.40 29.27
C GLY A 504 29.99 -24.94 29.71
N THR A 505 30.15 -24.72 31.01
CA THR A 505 30.10 -23.37 31.61
C THR A 505 31.52 -22.89 31.89
N PRO A 506 31.88 -21.66 31.52
CA PRO A 506 33.20 -21.11 31.87
C PRO A 506 33.32 -20.96 33.39
N ASP A 507 34.47 -21.36 33.93
CA ASP A 507 34.82 -21.20 35.35
C ASP A 507 35.67 -19.94 35.54
N PHE A 508 35.08 -18.92 36.16
CA PHE A 508 35.72 -17.61 36.34
C PHE A 508 36.27 -17.46 37.76
N GLU A 509 37.54 -17.12 37.86
CA GLU A 509 38.12 -16.63 39.10
C GLU A 509 37.93 -15.11 39.17
N THR A 510 37.39 -14.59 40.28
CA THR A 510 37.21 -13.14 40.44
C THR A 510 38.29 -12.59 41.34
N VAL A 511 39.15 -11.72 40.82
CA VAL A 511 40.28 -11.15 41.55
C VAL A 511 40.08 -9.65 41.78
N PRO A 512 40.22 -9.16 43.03
CA PRO A 512 40.28 -7.72 43.31
C PRO A 512 41.49 -7.08 42.63
N THR A 513 41.29 -6.03 41.85
CA THR A 513 42.38 -5.38 41.07
C THR A 513 42.64 -3.93 41.43
N ALA A 514 41.64 -3.22 41.94
CA ALA A 514 41.82 -1.87 42.47
C ALA A 514 40.80 -1.55 43.55
N LEU A 515 41.16 -0.59 44.41
CA LEU A 515 40.24 0.02 45.35
C LEU A 515 39.96 1.44 44.89
N LYS A 516 38.70 1.70 44.54
CA LYS A 516 38.24 3.02 44.12
C LYS A 516 37.73 3.79 45.32
N PRO A 517 38.37 4.89 45.75
CA PRO A 517 37.95 5.62 46.93
C PRO A 517 36.59 6.29 46.72
N ASN A 518 35.70 6.17 47.71
CA ASN A 518 34.43 6.90 47.72
C ASN A 518 34.64 8.28 48.35
N MET A 519 35.03 9.25 47.51
CA MET A 519 35.35 10.61 47.96
C MET A 519 34.21 11.30 48.72
N LYS A 520 32.95 10.91 48.47
CA LYS A 520 31.77 11.47 49.14
C LYS A 520 31.69 11.05 50.61
N VAL A 521 31.99 9.78 50.89
CA VAL A 521 32.02 9.23 52.26
C VAL A 521 33.30 9.65 52.95
N LEU A 522 34.44 9.49 52.28
CA LEU A 522 35.75 9.85 52.84
C LEU A 522 35.82 11.33 53.23
N GLY A 523 35.34 12.24 52.37
CA GLY A 523 35.31 13.67 52.64
C GLY A 523 34.42 14.06 53.82
N LYS A 524 33.28 13.36 54.00
CA LYS A 524 32.35 13.62 55.11
C LYS A 524 32.90 13.11 56.44
N THR A 525 33.48 11.92 56.45
CA THR A 525 33.93 11.24 57.67
C THR A 525 35.31 11.72 58.13
N TYR A 526 36.27 11.88 57.21
CA TYR A 526 37.67 12.12 57.55
C TYR A 526 38.18 13.52 57.20
N ARG A 527 37.34 14.36 56.58
CA ARG A 527 37.59 15.80 56.30
C ARG A 527 38.98 16.06 55.70
N SER A 528 39.89 16.68 56.47
CA SER A 528 41.24 17.03 56.02
C SER A 528 42.12 15.82 55.70
N ARG A 529 41.87 14.64 56.31
CA ARG A 529 42.60 13.38 56.06
C ARG A 529 42.08 12.62 54.83
N ALA A 530 40.94 13.00 54.27
CA ALA A 530 40.25 12.23 53.22
C ALA A 530 41.08 12.00 51.96
N LYS A 531 41.88 12.99 51.54
CA LYS A 531 42.72 12.89 50.33
C LYS A 531 43.89 11.92 50.54
N GLN A 532 44.52 11.99 51.71
CA GLN A 532 45.61 11.10 52.11
C GLN A 532 45.12 9.65 52.21
N ILE A 533 43.93 9.44 52.79
CA ILE A 533 43.29 8.12 52.87
C ILE A 533 42.93 7.58 51.48
N ALA A 534 42.45 8.43 50.57
CA ALA A 534 42.17 8.02 49.20
C ALA A 534 43.45 7.58 48.45
N GLU A 535 44.57 8.28 48.63
CA GLU A 535 45.87 7.91 48.04
C GLU A 535 46.40 6.59 48.64
N ALA A 536 46.23 6.38 49.94
CA ALA A 536 46.57 5.12 50.61
C ALA A 536 45.69 3.95 50.14
N LEU A 537 44.38 4.17 49.97
CA LEU A 537 43.46 3.18 49.38
C LEU A 537 43.86 2.76 47.97
N ILE A 538 44.25 3.72 47.13
CA ILE A 538 44.68 3.44 45.74
C ILE A 538 45.97 2.61 45.71
N SER A 539 46.83 2.78 46.72
CA SER A 539 48.13 2.11 46.81
C SER A 539 48.10 0.81 47.61
N ALA A 540 46.99 0.49 48.28
CA ALA A 540 46.83 -0.72 49.09
C ALA A 540 46.52 -1.95 48.23
N ASP A 541 46.95 -3.13 48.69
CA ASP A 541 46.63 -4.40 48.02
C ASP A 541 45.11 -4.64 48.07
N PRO A 542 44.40 -4.66 46.93
CA PRO A 542 42.96 -4.84 46.86
C PRO A 542 42.49 -6.18 47.45
N LYS A 543 43.38 -7.18 47.55
CA LYS A 543 43.07 -8.48 48.19
C LYS A 543 42.80 -8.35 49.68
N LEU A 544 43.38 -7.34 50.34
CA LEU A 544 43.17 -7.08 51.76
C LEU A 544 41.73 -6.63 52.07
N ALA A 545 40.99 -6.15 51.06
CA ALA A 545 39.59 -5.74 51.21
C ALA A 545 38.58 -6.89 51.04
N ALA A 546 39.04 -8.14 50.90
CA ALA A 546 38.19 -9.30 50.60
C ALA A 546 37.11 -9.58 51.68
N SER A 547 37.33 -9.16 52.93
CA SER A 547 36.40 -9.31 54.07
C SER A 547 35.36 -8.19 54.20
N GLY A 548 35.38 -7.18 53.30
CA GLY A 548 34.47 -6.03 53.36
C GLY A 548 34.97 -4.85 54.19
N SER A 549 36.20 -4.92 54.70
CA SER A 549 36.94 -3.82 55.32
C SER A 549 38.42 -3.91 54.96
N ILE A 550 39.15 -2.80 55.00
CA ILE A 550 40.60 -2.76 54.80
C ILE A 550 41.28 -1.99 55.93
N GLU A 551 42.40 -2.51 56.43
CA GLU A 551 43.24 -1.83 57.40
C GLU A 551 44.39 -1.12 56.67
N LEU A 552 44.54 0.19 56.90
CA LEU A 552 45.60 1.01 56.33
C LEU A 552 46.44 1.58 57.47
N THR A 553 47.74 1.28 57.49
CA THR A 553 48.68 1.91 58.42
C THR A 553 49.15 3.24 57.83
N MET A 554 48.81 4.33 58.49
CA MET A 554 49.17 5.70 58.07
C MET A 554 49.67 6.50 59.26
N ASP A 555 50.82 7.17 59.14
CA ASP A 555 51.39 8.04 60.19
C ASP A 555 51.53 7.35 61.58
N SER A 556 51.86 6.05 61.59
CA SER A 556 51.95 5.20 62.80
C SER A 556 50.63 4.94 63.52
N GLU A 557 49.49 5.18 62.88
CA GLU A 557 48.15 4.77 63.31
C GLU A 557 47.57 3.73 62.33
N ASP A 558 46.91 2.70 62.85
CA ASP A 558 46.14 1.75 62.04
C ASP A 558 44.69 2.27 61.89
N LEU A 559 44.26 2.46 60.64
CA LEU A 559 42.92 2.94 60.31
C LEU A 559 42.14 1.85 59.56
N THR A 560 41.08 1.36 60.18
CA THR A 560 40.15 0.42 59.54
C THR A 560 39.07 1.18 58.77
N LEU A 561 38.95 0.90 57.48
CA LEU A 561 37.91 1.44 56.59
C LEU A 561 36.93 0.35 56.22
N ASP A 562 35.64 0.62 56.36
CA ASP A 562 34.58 -0.27 55.90
C ASP A 562 34.27 -0.08 54.39
N SER A 563 33.56 -1.05 53.82
CA SER A 563 33.15 -1.07 52.40
C SER A 563 32.34 0.13 51.89
N SER A 564 31.85 1.03 52.75
CA SER A 564 31.23 2.29 52.29
C SER A 564 32.26 3.32 51.82
N CYS A 565 33.51 3.21 52.29
CA CYS A 565 34.60 4.15 52.01
C CYS A 565 35.29 3.90 50.66
N PHE A 566 35.07 2.74 50.04
CA PHE A 566 35.71 2.37 48.77
C PHE A 566 34.87 1.34 48.01
N THR A 567 35.06 1.26 46.70
CA THR A 567 34.52 0.18 45.87
C THR A 567 35.67 -0.70 45.41
N VAL A 568 35.54 -2.02 45.59
CA VAL A 568 36.51 -2.98 45.04
C VAL A 568 36.22 -3.16 43.55
N GLU A 569 37.09 -2.68 42.69
CA GLU A 569 37.09 -3.05 41.28
C GLU A 569 37.60 -4.50 41.18
N LYS A 570 36.84 -5.33 40.49
CA LYS A 570 37.10 -6.76 40.34
C LYS A 570 37.29 -7.05 38.87
N GLU A 571 38.29 -7.86 38.55
CA GLU A 571 38.44 -8.46 37.23
C GLU A 571 38.04 -9.94 37.26
N ARG A 572 37.42 -10.39 36.16
CA ARG A 572 37.20 -11.81 35.92
C ARG A 572 38.43 -12.35 35.22
N LEU A 573 38.99 -13.41 35.77
CA LEU A 573 40.07 -14.17 35.17
C LEU A 573 39.52 -15.50 34.65
N LEU A 574 39.91 -15.87 33.44
CA LEU A 574 39.74 -17.22 32.89
C LEU A 574 41.12 -17.81 32.66
N LYS A 575 41.47 -18.89 33.38
CA LYS A 575 42.80 -19.53 33.33
C LYS A 575 43.96 -18.53 33.51
N GLY A 576 43.79 -17.58 34.44
CA GLY A 576 44.80 -16.56 34.77
C GLY A 576 44.88 -15.36 33.82
N LYS A 577 43.98 -15.23 32.83
CA LYS A 577 43.91 -14.06 31.93
C LYS A 577 42.69 -13.21 32.22
N ALA A 578 42.82 -11.89 32.22
CA ALA A 578 41.71 -10.96 32.36
C ALA A 578 40.76 -11.04 31.16
N VAL A 579 39.47 -11.18 31.43
CA VAL A 579 38.44 -11.37 30.41
C VAL A 579 37.21 -10.49 30.64
N ASP A 580 36.59 -10.11 29.53
CA ASP A 580 35.23 -9.59 29.49
C ASP A 580 34.25 -10.69 29.09
N VAL A 581 33.04 -10.63 29.63
CA VAL A 581 32.00 -11.65 29.42
C VAL A 581 30.75 -10.99 28.87
N LEU A 582 30.25 -11.51 27.76
CA LEU A 582 28.98 -11.12 27.15
C LEU A 582 28.05 -12.34 27.14
N GLU A 583 26.78 -12.11 27.48
CA GLU A 583 25.75 -13.15 27.45
C GLU A 583 24.78 -12.87 26.30
N VAL A 584 24.57 -13.87 25.45
CA VAL A 584 23.70 -13.78 24.26
C VAL A 584 22.88 -15.06 24.15
N GLY A 585 21.60 -14.99 24.49
CA GLY A 585 20.73 -16.17 24.51
C GLY A 585 21.30 -17.26 25.42
N SER A 586 21.57 -18.44 24.84
CA SER A 586 22.20 -19.57 25.55
C SER A 586 23.74 -19.58 25.47
N ALA A 587 24.35 -18.61 24.78
CA ALA A 587 25.80 -18.54 24.59
C ALA A 587 26.48 -17.57 25.56
N VAL A 588 27.65 -17.97 26.07
CA VAL A 588 28.54 -17.09 26.85
C VAL A 588 29.80 -16.81 26.02
N ILE A 589 30.03 -15.53 25.72
CA ILE A 589 31.17 -15.06 24.93
C ILE A 589 32.20 -14.48 25.89
N VAL A 590 33.41 -15.02 25.85
CA VAL A 590 34.54 -14.58 26.67
C VAL A 590 35.57 -13.92 25.79
N ILE A 591 35.83 -12.64 26.01
CA ILE A 591 36.79 -11.84 25.25
C ILE A 591 38.03 -11.61 26.12
N THR A 592 39.20 -12.02 25.63
CA THR A 592 40.47 -11.81 26.34
C THR A 592 40.90 -10.35 26.21
N ARG A 593 41.14 -9.68 27.34
CA ARG A 593 41.71 -8.33 27.37
C ARG A 593 43.20 -8.39 26.96
N LYS A 594 43.67 -7.36 26.26
CA LYS A 594 45.07 -7.23 25.85
C LYS A 594 45.96 -6.82 27.01
#